data_AF-A0A1G6JMW4-F1
#
_entry.id   AF-A0A1G6JMW4-F1
#
_cell.length_a   1.000
_cell.length_b   1.000
_cell.length_c   1.000
_cell.angle_alpha   90.00
_cell.angle_beta   90.00
_cell.angle_gamma   90.00
#
_symmetry.space_group_name_H-M   'P 1'
#
loop_
_entity.id
_entity.type
_entity.pdbx_description
1 polymer ?
#
loop_
_entity_poly.entity_id
_entity_poly.type
_entity_poly.pdbx_seq_one_letter_code
_entity_poly.pdbx_strand_id
1 'polypeptide(L)' 'MEYDQIFIELDTKDKSLSEGLEAVIRQVQQKKEAEFVFIQQVVRHDDSNFTVIVNYR' A
#
# COMPACT_ATOMS: atom_id res chain seq x y z
N MET A 1 4.76 -21.15 3.28
CA MET A 1 4.55 -19.96 4.12
C MET A 1 3.78 -18.98 3.27
N GLU A 2 2.57 -18.66 3.67
CA GLU A 2 1.62 -17.86 2.89
C GLU A 2 1.74 -16.38 3.28
N TYR A 3 1.44 -15.49 2.34
CA TYR A 3 1.38 -14.04 2.60
C TYR A 3 -0.08 -13.67 2.83
N ASP A 4 -0.33 -12.84 3.84
CA ASP A 4 -1.63 -12.19 3.99
C ASP A 4 -1.75 -11.02 3.02
N GLN A 5 -2.98 -10.71 2.60
CA GLN A 5 -3.27 -9.61 1.68
C GLN A 5 -4.18 -8.58 2.32
N ILE A 6 -3.91 -7.29 2.04
CA ILE A 6 -4.76 -6.18 2.42
C ILE A 6 -4.93 -5.18 1.27
N PHE A 7 -6.11 -4.57 1.22
CA PHE A 7 -6.48 -3.53 0.25
C PHE A 7 -6.49 -2.18 0.97
N ILE A 8 -5.76 -1.20 0.44
CA ILE A 8 -5.62 0.13 1.04
C ILE A 8 -5.99 1.19 0.01
N GLU A 9 -6.98 2.01 0.34
CA GLU A 9 -7.29 3.21 -0.44
C GLU A 9 -6.23 4.28 -0.18
N LEU A 10 -5.65 4.81 -1.25
CA LEU A 10 -4.61 5.82 -1.25
C LEU A 10 -5.10 7.05 -2.04
N ASP A 11 -5.15 8.19 -1.34
CA ASP A 11 -5.40 9.51 -1.92
C ASP A 11 -4.09 10.31 -1.96
N THR A 12 -3.65 10.67 -3.16
CA THR A 12 -2.38 11.37 -3.40
C THR A 12 -2.54 12.88 -3.59
N LYS A 13 -3.72 13.48 -3.33
CA LYS A 13 -4.03 14.93 -3.54
C LYS A 13 -2.85 15.90 -3.61
N ASP A 14 -2.02 15.94 -2.56
CA ASP A 14 -0.89 16.88 -2.42
C ASP A 14 0.49 16.19 -2.39
N LYS A 15 0.57 14.90 -2.70
CA LYS A 15 1.79 14.09 -2.61
C LYS A 15 2.03 13.31 -3.90
N SER A 16 3.28 12.98 -4.17
CA SER A 16 3.56 12.05 -5.27
C SER A 16 3.00 10.66 -4.95
N LEU A 17 2.60 9.92 -5.98
CA LEU A 17 2.18 8.52 -5.83
C LEU A 17 3.28 7.69 -5.13
N SER A 18 4.54 7.91 -5.46
CA SER A 18 5.69 7.26 -4.80
C SER A 18 5.71 7.46 -3.30
N GLU A 19 5.53 8.69 -2.82
CA GLU A 19 5.48 8.99 -1.37
C GLU A 19 4.27 8.31 -0.70
N GLY A 20 3.13 8.27 -1.40
CA GLY A 20 1.94 7.56 -0.94
C GLY A 20 2.17 6.06 -0.78
N LEU A 21 2.78 5.41 -1.78
CA LEU A 21 3.09 3.98 -1.77
C LEU A 21 4.12 3.62 -0.69
N GLU A 22 5.15 4.44 -0.50
CA GLU A 22 6.10 4.27 0.61
C GLU A 22 5.40 4.36 1.97
N ALA A 23 4.50 5.32 2.14
CA ALA A 23 3.73 5.47 3.37
C ALA A 23 2.84 4.25 3.62
N VAL A 24 2.21 3.69 2.58
CA VAL A 24 1.42 2.46 2.66
C VAL A 24 2.27 1.28 3.14
N ILE A 25 3.45 1.06 2.54
CA ILE A 25 4.36 -0.03 2.96
C ILE A 25 4.75 0.12 4.43
N ARG A 26 5.21 1.31 4.84
CA ARG A 26 5.61 1.58 6.23
C ARG A 26 4.45 1.39 7.20
N GLN A 27 3.26 1.83 6.82
CA GLN A 27 2.06 1.70 7.65
C GLN A 27 1.68 0.23 7.85
N VAL A 28 1.70 -0.58 6.78
CA VAL A 28 1.41 -2.02 6.89
C VAL A 28 2.47 -2.71 7.74
N GLN A 29 3.75 -2.41 7.51
CA GLN A 29 4.85 -2.98 8.28
C GLN A 29 4.70 -2.72 9.78
N GLN A 30 4.39 -1.48 10.16
CA GLN A 30 4.21 -1.10 11.57
C GLN A 30 2.94 -1.68 12.19
N LYS A 31 1.80 -1.62 11.48
CA LYS A 31 0.50 -2.06 12.04
C LYS A 31 0.36 -3.57 12.14
N LYS A 32 1.04 -4.31 11.26
CA LYS A 32 0.96 -5.77 11.20
C LYS A 32 2.17 -6.46 11.82
N GLU A 33 3.15 -5.69 12.31
CA GLU A 33 4.43 -6.20 12.79
C GLU A 33 5.09 -7.14 11.76
N ALA A 34 4.90 -6.83 10.47
CA ALA A 34 5.31 -7.68 9.37
C ALA A 34 6.82 -7.57 9.11
N GLU A 35 7.47 -8.72 8.91
CA GLU A 35 8.87 -8.82 8.50
C GLU A 35 9.03 -8.43 7.02
N PHE A 36 8.07 -8.82 6.18
CA PHE A 36 8.09 -8.55 4.75
C PHE A 36 6.81 -7.86 4.31
N VAL A 37 6.95 -6.77 3.54
CA VAL A 37 5.83 -6.03 2.96
C VAL A 37 6.19 -5.60 1.55
N PHE A 38 5.30 -5.86 0.59
CA PHE A 38 5.46 -5.36 -0.77
C PHE A 38 4.11 -5.09 -1.43
N ILE A 39 4.11 -4.17 -2.38
CA ILE A 39 2.93 -3.84 -3.18
C ILE A 39 2.84 -4.83 -4.33
N GLN A 40 1.72 -5.55 -4.40
CA GLN A 40 1.41 -6.44 -5.52
C GLN A 40 0.88 -5.66 -6.72
N GLN A 41 -0.04 -4.72 -6.47
CA GLN A 41 -0.74 -4.00 -7.52
C GLN A 41 -1.22 -2.63 -7.03
N VAL A 42 -1.27 -1.67 -7.95
CA VAL A 42 -1.88 -0.35 -7.76
C VAL A 42 -2.96 -0.17 -8.83
N VAL A 43 -4.20 -0.03 -8.39
CA VAL A 43 -5.37 0.19 -9.26
C VAL A 43 -5.74 1.67 -9.18
N ARG A 44 -5.67 2.37 -10.31
CA ARG A 44 -6.04 3.80 -10.40
C ARG A 44 -7.55 3.93 -10.64
N HIS A 45 -8.21 4.75 -9.84
CA HIS A 45 -9.63 5.11 -10.04
C HIS A 45 -9.78 6.45 -10.74
N ASP A 46 -8.97 7.44 -10.34
CA ASP A 46 -8.93 8.78 -10.94
C ASP A 46 -7.52 9.40 -10.83
N ASP A 47 -7.40 10.73 -10.95
CA ASP A 47 -6.12 11.45 -10.94
C ASP A 47 -5.37 11.39 -9.60
N SER A 48 -6.07 11.14 -8.49
CA SER A 48 -5.44 11.10 -7.16
C SER A 48 -5.84 9.90 -6.31
N ASN A 49 -6.83 9.10 -6.70
CA ASN A 49 -7.32 7.98 -5.89
C ASN A 49 -6.92 6.62 -6.49
N PHE A 50 -6.40 5.75 -5.62
CA PHE A 50 -5.91 4.43 -5.96
C PHE A 50 -6.31 3.39 -4.91
N THR A 51 -6.57 2.15 -5.32
CA THR A 51 -6.52 0.99 -4.42
C THR A 51 -5.14 0.34 -4.55
N VAL A 52 -4.46 0.18 -3.42
CA VAL A 52 -3.16 -0.51 -3.33
C VAL A 52 -3.37 -1.88 -2.70
N ILE A 53 -2.97 -2.92 -3.43
CA ILE A 53 -2.99 -4.31 -2.94
C ILE A 53 -1.60 -4.61 -2.37
N VAL A 54 -1.55 -4.88 -1.07
CA VAL A 54 -0.31 -5.11 -0.32
C VAL A 54 -0.29 -6.52 0.23
N ASN A 55 0.80 -7.23 0.02
CA ASN A 55 1.06 -8.51 0.66
C ASN A 55 2.04 -8.31 1.81
N TYR A 56 1.78 -8.98 2.93
CA TYR A 56 2.64 -8.93 4.10
C TYR A 56 2.79 -10.30 4.77
N ARG A 57 3.89 -10.45 5.51
CA ARG A 57 4.22 -11.63 6.33
C ARG A 57 4.98 -11.20 7.56
#